data_AF-A0AAW1SM52-F1
#
_entry.id   AF-A0AAW1SM52-F1
#
_cell.length_a   1.000
_cell.length_b   1.000
_cell.length_c   1.000
_cell.angle_alpha   90.00
_cell.angle_beta   90.00
_cell.angle_gamma   90.00
#
_symmetry.space_group_name_H-M   'P 1'
#
loop_
_entity.id
_entity.type
_entity.pdbx_description
1 polymer ?
#
loop_
_entity_poly.entity_id
_entity_poly.type
_entity_poly.pdbx_seq_one_letter_code
_entity_poly.pdbx_strand_id
1 'polypeptide(L)'
;MEQWPTIKIITSDVVPFSVEHCWPIARDFGQIQLLFDGMDVHGRPQTVRSGMLDGAPGTCIGALRFVDFGPIRLIQELDAVDDEAHVIKWHAVAHPLNKSEFPGSFVNDSYSIHMTPISTSSATYVELRGQFITEPENVQAMTAFLDNMQETAVGGITRCLLNSQGRLSHGSDRGQAVSASWSQPSQQRSWERRHARPLVIAEASPGSRLYAFLRPQP
;
A
#
# COMPACT_ATOMS: atom_id res chain seq x y z
N MET A 1 -32.27 -1.69 -12.74
CA MET A 1 -31.33 -1.88 -11.63
C MET A 1 -30.04 -1.24 -12.11
N GLU A 2 -29.64 -0.14 -11.50
CA GLU A 2 -28.43 0.58 -11.91
C GLU A 2 -27.21 -0.25 -11.47
N GLN A 3 -26.34 -0.59 -12.42
CA GLN A 3 -25.15 -1.37 -12.13
C GLN A 3 -24.06 -0.42 -11.65
N TRP A 4 -23.64 -0.57 -10.39
CA TRP A 4 -22.54 0.22 -9.85
C TRP A 4 -21.20 -0.17 -10.50
N PRO A 5 -20.35 0.81 -10.88
CA PRO A 5 -19.07 0.57 -11.52
C PRO A 5 -18.08 -0.15 -10.60
N THR A 6 -17.29 -1.04 -11.19
CA THR A 6 -16.10 -1.62 -10.55
C THR A 6 -14.89 -0.77 -10.86
N ILE A 7 -14.15 -0.38 -9.84
CA ILE A 7 -12.90 0.35 -9.96
C ILE A 7 -11.76 -0.63 -9.67
N LYS A 8 -10.72 -0.60 -10.51
CA LYS A 8 -9.48 -1.34 -10.32
C LYS A 8 -8.32 -0.35 -10.32
N ILE A 9 -7.53 -0.37 -9.27
CA ILE A 9 -6.37 0.51 -9.09
C ILE A 9 -5.15 -0.36 -8.89
N ILE A 10 -4.09 -0.03 -9.63
CA ILE A 10 -2.79 -0.67 -9.51
C ILE A 10 -1.75 0.42 -9.33
N THR A 11 -1.07 0.38 -8.21
CA THR A 11 0.07 1.23 -7.91
C THR A 11 1.31 0.37 -7.72
N SER A 12 2.42 0.78 -8.33
CA SER A 12 3.65 0.02 -8.29
C SER A 12 4.86 0.91 -8.14
N ASP A 13 5.91 0.39 -7.52
CA ASP A 13 7.20 1.07 -7.40
C ASP A 13 8.36 0.06 -7.34
N VAL A 14 9.59 0.55 -7.52
CA VAL A 14 10.81 -0.23 -7.32
C VAL A 14 11.46 0.18 -6.00
N VAL A 15 11.49 -0.76 -5.07
CA VAL A 15 12.11 -0.59 -3.76
C VAL A 15 13.59 -1.00 -3.85
N PRO A 16 14.56 -0.16 -3.42
CA PRO A 16 15.99 -0.44 -3.55
C PRO A 16 16.51 -1.43 -2.49
N PHE A 17 15.70 -2.43 -2.13
CA PHE A 17 16.00 -3.46 -1.16
C PHE A 17 15.53 -4.82 -1.68
N SER A 18 16.15 -5.90 -1.19
CA SER A 18 15.85 -7.25 -1.67
C SER A 18 14.50 -7.72 -1.15
N VAL A 19 13.93 -8.73 -1.80
CA VAL A 19 12.59 -9.21 -1.45
C VAL A 19 12.57 -9.77 -0.01
N GLU A 20 13.68 -10.35 0.44
CA GLU A 20 13.83 -10.90 1.79
C GLU A 20 13.76 -9.80 2.87
N HIS A 21 14.12 -8.56 2.52
CA HIS A 21 13.98 -7.41 3.42
C HIS A 21 12.58 -6.77 3.30
N CYS A 22 12.02 -6.71 2.10
CA CYS A 22 10.72 -6.08 1.85
C CYS A 22 9.55 -6.94 2.36
N TRP A 23 9.63 -8.25 2.13
CA TRP A 23 8.52 -9.18 2.34
C TRP A 23 8.05 -9.24 3.80
N PRO A 24 8.92 -9.32 4.83
CA PRO A 24 8.48 -9.30 6.22
C PRO A 24 7.60 -8.10 6.60
N ILE A 25 7.78 -6.95 5.94
CA ILE A 25 7.00 -5.74 6.20
C ILE A 25 5.61 -5.85 5.55
N ALA A 26 5.55 -6.31 4.30
CA ALA A 26 4.28 -6.39 3.57
C ALA A 26 3.42 -7.59 3.99
N ARG A 27 4.04 -8.72 4.36
CA ARG A 27 3.33 -9.94 4.77
C ARG A 27 2.69 -9.85 6.14
N ASP A 28 3.11 -8.89 6.97
CA ASP A 28 2.58 -8.73 8.32
C ASP A 28 1.23 -8.03 8.25
N PHE A 29 0.17 -8.83 8.14
CA PHE A 29 -1.20 -8.34 8.08
C PHE A 29 -1.56 -7.49 9.30
N GLY A 30 -0.99 -7.76 10.47
CA GLY A 30 -1.33 -7.03 11.70
C GLY A 30 -0.69 -5.64 11.81
N GLN A 31 0.35 -5.36 11.02
CA GLN A 31 1.17 -4.15 11.15
C GLN A 31 1.05 -3.20 9.94
N ILE A 32 -0.10 -3.19 9.25
CA ILE A 32 -0.26 -2.40 8.03
C ILE A 32 -0.09 -0.89 8.22
N GLN A 33 -0.28 -0.37 9.44
CA GLN A 33 -0.02 1.03 9.75
C GLN A 33 1.43 1.47 9.45
N LEU A 34 2.39 0.54 9.43
CA LEU A 34 3.77 0.81 9.04
C LEU A 34 3.87 1.30 7.59
N LEU A 35 3.02 0.79 6.69
CA LEU A 35 2.99 1.21 5.29
C LEU A 35 2.46 2.64 5.13
N PHE A 36 1.69 3.12 6.10
CA PHE A 36 1.04 4.42 6.04
C PHE A 36 1.74 5.50 6.87
N ASP A 37 2.98 5.25 7.31
CA ASP A 37 3.77 6.29 7.97
C ASP A 37 3.98 7.47 7.01
N GLY A 38 3.56 8.67 7.44
CA GLY A 38 3.55 9.88 6.63
C GLY A 38 2.31 10.09 5.74
N MET A 39 1.23 9.31 5.90
CA MET A 39 -0.01 9.53 5.16
C MET A 39 -0.58 10.93 5.45
N ASP A 40 -0.89 11.67 4.38
CA ASP A 40 -1.57 12.95 4.44
C ASP A 40 -2.88 12.87 3.65
N VAL A 41 -3.94 13.38 4.27
CA VAL A 41 -5.25 13.56 3.61
C VAL A 41 -5.64 15.02 3.76
N HIS A 42 -5.67 15.74 2.62
CA HIS A 42 -6.04 17.16 2.53
C HIS A 42 -5.14 18.13 3.34
N GLY A 43 -3.83 17.89 3.36
CA GLY A 43 -2.86 18.70 4.11
C GLY A 43 -2.87 18.41 5.61
N ARG A 44 -3.41 17.25 6.02
CA ARG A 44 -3.47 16.83 7.42
C ARG A 44 -2.85 15.44 7.58
N PRO A 45 -1.79 15.32 8.40
CA PRO A 45 -1.23 14.02 8.76
C PRO A 45 -2.30 13.12 9.35
N GLN A 46 -2.45 11.92 8.78
CA GLN A 46 -3.33 10.89 9.29
C GLN A 46 -2.52 9.92 10.13
N THR A 47 -3.04 9.59 11.32
CA THR A 47 -2.54 8.45 12.07
C THR A 47 -3.32 7.23 11.64
N VAL A 48 -2.65 6.30 10.96
CA VAL A 48 -3.22 4.97 10.70
C VAL A 48 -2.97 4.08 11.90
N ARG A 49 -3.98 3.33 12.33
CA ARG A 49 -3.85 2.32 13.38
C ARG A 49 -4.35 0.99 12.85
N SER A 50 -3.73 -0.10 13.27
CA SER A 50 -4.23 -1.43 12.98
C SER A 50 -4.04 -2.34 14.18
N GLY A 51 -4.84 -3.40 14.23
CA GLY A 51 -4.70 -4.46 15.22
C GLY A 51 -5.55 -5.67 14.86
N MET A 52 -5.10 -6.84 15.31
CA MET A 52 -5.81 -8.10 15.17
C MET A 52 -7.04 -8.13 16.08
N LEU A 53 -8.16 -8.68 15.60
CA LEU A 53 -9.44 -8.74 16.32
C LEU A 53 -9.70 -10.09 16.99
N ASP A 54 -9.19 -11.16 16.40
CA ASP A 54 -9.41 -12.55 16.84
C ASP A 54 -8.21 -13.13 17.60
N GLY A 55 -7.14 -12.36 17.76
CA GLY A 55 -5.89 -12.82 18.36
C GLY A 55 -5.13 -13.85 17.51
N ALA A 56 -5.60 -14.14 16.29
CA ALA A 56 -4.89 -15.00 15.37
C ALA A 56 -3.61 -14.31 14.89
N PRO A 57 -2.54 -15.06 14.60
CA PRO A 57 -1.37 -14.50 13.94
C PRO A 57 -1.76 -13.84 12.62
N GLY A 58 -1.16 -12.69 12.30
CA GLY A 58 -1.37 -11.96 11.03
C GLY A 58 -0.89 -12.69 9.77
N THR A 59 -0.64 -14.00 9.86
CA THR A 59 -0.28 -14.88 8.73
C THR A 59 -1.28 -16.03 8.57
N CYS A 60 -2.30 -16.13 9.43
CA CYS A 60 -3.32 -17.16 9.35
C CYS A 60 -4.44 -16.71 8.40
N ILE A 61 -4.72 -17.52 7.37
CA ILE A 61 -5.88 -17.27 6.49
C ILE A 61 -7.15 -17.23 7.34
N GLY A 62 -8.04 -16.26 7.05
CA GLY A 62 -9.24 -15.96 7.83
C GLY A 62 -9.01 -15.04 9.02
N ALA A 63 -7.76 -14.63 9.30
CA ALA A 63 -7.48 -13.72 10.40
C ALA A 63 -8.11 -12.34 10.15
N LEU A 64 -8.69 -11.76 11.20
CA LEU A 64 -9.37 -10.47 11.14
C LEU A 64 -8.53 -9.34 11.75
N ARG A 65 -8.46 -8.21 11.06
CA ARG A 65 -7.90 -6.95 11.60
C ARG A 65 -8.89 -5.81 11.50
N PHE A 66 -8.73 -4.83 12.39
CA PHE A 66 -9.24 -3.49 12.13
C PHE A 66 -8.14 -2.60 11.54
N VAL A 67 -8.53 -1.62 10.73
CA VAL A 67 -7.67 -0.53 10.27
C VAL A 67 -8.41 0.78 10.44
N ASP A 68 -7.83 1.70 11.20
CA ASP A 68 -8.34 3.05 11.38
C ASP A 68 -7.58 4.02 10.47
N PHE A 69 -8.29 4.74 9.62
CA PHE A 69 -7.79 5.87 8.85
C PHE A 69 -8.43 7.16 9.41
N GLY A 70 -7.84 7.70 10.49
CA GLY A 70 -8.44 8.80 11.22
C GLY A 70 -9.79 8.39 11.83
N PRO A 71 -10.92 9.01 11.46
CA PRO A 71 -12.24 8.66 11.97
C PRO A 71 -12.86 7.40 11.31
N ILE A 72 -12.29 6.96 10.19
CA ILE A 72 -12.75 5.81 9.41
C ILE A 72 -12.21 4.51 10.00
N ARG A 73 -13.06 3.49 10.14
CA ARG A 73 -12.62 2.13 10.52
C ARG A 73 -13.04 1.11 9.47
N LEU A 74 -12.12 0.28 9.02
CA LEU A 74 -12.38 -0.91 8.20
C LEU A 74 -12.09 -2.17 9.01
N ILE A 75 -12.91 -3.20 8.81
CA ILE A 75 -12.62 -4.56 9.26
C ILE A 75 -12.26 -5.36 8.02
N GLN A 76 -11.09 -5.98 8.05
CA GLN A 76 -10.53 -6.72 6.92
C GLN A 76 -10.19 -8.15 7.33
N GLU A 77 -10.37 -9.07 6.39
CA GLU A 77 -10.06 -10.49 6.53
C GLU A 77 -8.93 -10.90 5.58
N LEU A 78 -8.00 -11.70 6.08
CA LEU A 78 -6.87 -12.19 5.31
C LEU A 78 -7.27 -13.39 4.44
N ASP A 79 -7.17 -13.25 3.12
CA ASP A 79 -7.56 -14.31 2.17
C ASP A 79 -6.42 -15.27 1.87
N ALA A 80 -5.20 -14.74 1.74
CA ALA A 80 -4.04 -15.53 1.35
C ALA A 80 -2.73 -14.84 1.76
N VAL A 81 -1.75 -15.66 2.11
CA VAL A 81 -0.33 -15.29 2.20
C VAL A 81 0.47 -16.40 1.53
N ASP A 82 1.23 -16.05 0.50
CA ASP A 82 2.09 -16.96 -0.24
C ASP A 82 3.52 -16.44 -0.13
N ASP A 83 4.32 -17.12 0.68
CA ASP A 83 5.72 -16.77 0.92
C ASP A 83 6.64 -17.12 -0.27
N GLU A 84 6.25 -18.06 -1.12
CA GLU A 84 7.03 -18.45 -2.29
C GLU A 84 6.80 -17.47 -3.44
N ALA A 85 5.53 -17.12 -3.69
CA ALA A 85 5.16 -16.13 -4.70
C ALA A 85 5.28 -14.68 -4.21
N HIS A 86 5.52 -14.45 -2.92
CA HIS A 86 5.52 -13.15 -2.25
C HIS A 86 4.24 -12.34 -2.52
N VAL A 87 3.10 -12.97 -2.23
CA VAL A 87 1.77 -12.40 -2.44
C VAL A 87 0.95 -12.44 -1.16
N ILE A 88 0.35 -11.32 -0.78
CA ILE A 88 -0.63 -11.24 0.30
C ILE A 88 -1.93 -10.66 -0.25
N LYS A 89 -3.08 -11.21 0.17
CA LYS A 89 -4.42 -10.80 -0.28
C LYS A 89 -5.38 -10.67 0.89
N TRP A 90 -6.24 -9.68 0.84
CA TRP A 90 -7.28 -9.46 1.85
C TRP A 90 -8.48 -8.72 1.27
N HIS A 91 -9.59 -8.76 1.96
CA HIS A 91 -10.79 -7.99 1.62
C HIS A 91 -11.42 -7.34 2.83
N ALA A 92 -12.22 -6.30 2.61
CA ALA A 92 -13.02 -5.69 3.65
C ALA A 92 -14.30 -6.50 3.87
N VAL A 93 -14.54 -6.89 5.13
CA VAL A 93 -15.74 -7.65 5.53
C VAL A 93 -16.81 -6.75 6.15
N ALA A 94 -16.41 -5.63 6.76
CA ALA A 94 -17.34 -4.68 7.34
C ALA A 94 -16.74 -3.28 7.44
N HIS A 95 -17.62 -2.28 7.40
CA HIS A 95 -17.34 -0.92 7.82
C HIS A 95 -18.38 -0.55 8.90
N PRO A 96 -18.01 -0.45 10.19
CA PRO A 96 -18.96 -0.36 11.30
C PRO A 96 -19.68 0.99 11.43
N LEU A 97 -19.44 1.95 10.53
CA LEU A 97 -20.08 3.27 10.62
C LEU A 97 -21.45 3.29 9.92
N ASN A 98 -22.46 3.78 10.64
CA ASN A 98 -23.80 4.09 10.12
C ASN A 98 -23.80 5.24 9.08
N LYS A 99 -22.67 5.96 8.92
CA LYS A 99 -22.42 6.95 7.88
C LYS A 99 -21.05 6.67 7.28
N SER A 100 -20.98 6.49 5.95
CA SER A 100 -19.70 6.39 5.27
C SER A 100 -19.02 7.76 5.29
N GLU A 101 -17.85 7.84 5.90
CA GLU A 101 -16.98 9.03 5.84
C GLU A 101 -16.09 9.03 4.60
N PHE A 102 -16.18 7.96 3.80
CA PHE A 102 -15.60 7.92 2.48
C PHE A 102 -16.43 8.72 1.47
N PRO A 103 -15.82 9.16 0.35
CA PRO A 103 -16.56 9.83 -0.72
C PRO A 103 -17.70 9.00 -1.32
N GLY A 104 -17.68 7.66 -1.17
CA GLY A 104 -18.69 6.74 -1.65
C GLY A 104 -18.67 5.39 -0.92
N SER A 105 -19.41 4.42 -1.45
CA SER A 105 -19.44 3.05 -0.91
C SER A 105 -18.20 2.23 -1.26
N PHE A 106 -17.76 1.39 -0.31
CA PHE A 106 -16.70 0.40 -0.48
C PHE A 106 -17.31 -1.02 -0.53
N VAL A 107 -17.90 -1.39 -1.65
CA VAL A 107 -18.53 -2.71 -1.82
C VAL A 107 -17.58 -3.68 -2.50
N ASN A 108 -17.49 -4.92 -2.01
CA ASN A 108 -16.58 -5.95 -2.53
C ASN A 108 -15.12 -5.45 -2.63
N ASP A 109 -14.70 -4.69 -1.62
CA ASP A 109 -13.38 -4.08 -1.53
C ASP A 109 -12.31 -5.13 -1.20
N SER A 110 -11.33 -5.30 -2.09
CA SER A 110 -10.28 -6.31 -2.00
C SER A 110 -8.95 -5.76 -2.46
N TYR A 111 -7.87 -6.21 -1.84
CA TYR A 111 -6.51 -5.78 -2.13
C TYR A 111 -5.54 -6.95 -2.18
N SER A 112 -4.43 -6.71 -2.87
CA SER A 112 -3.28 -7.61 -2.85
C SER A 112 -1.97 -6.85 -3.04
N ILE A 113 -0.92 -7.27 -2.33
CA ILE A 113 0.45 -6.84 -2.60
C ILE A 113 1.18 -8.00 -3.26
N HIS A 114 1.85 -7.72 -4.38
CA HIS A 114 2.74 -8.61 -5.08
C HIS A 114 4.16 -8.05 -5.01
N MET A 115 5.14 -8.89 -4.71
CA MET A 115 6.55 -8.52 -4.75
C MET A 115 7.33 -9.44 -5.69
N THR A 116 8.11 -8.85 -6.58
CA THR A 116 8.91 -9.59 -7.55
C THR A 116 10.37 -9.15 -7.46
N PRO A 117 11.32 -10.07 -7.21
CA PRO A 117 12.75 -9.75 -7.28
C PRO A 117 13.14 -9.27 -8.67
N ILE A 118 13.95 -8.20 -8.76
CA ILE A 118 14.49 -7.74 -10.03
C ILE A 118 15.81 -8.47 -10.30
N SER A 119 15.82 -9.36 -11.31
CA SER A 119 16.93 -10.27 -11.61
C SER A 119 18.31 -9.62 -11.78
N THR A 120 18.36 -8.35 -12.17
CA THR A 120 19.60 -7.61 -12.45
C THR A 120 20.11 -6.78 -11.27
N SER A 121 19.44 -6.81 -10.12
CA SER A 121 19.80 -6.00 -8.96
C SER A 121 19.33 -6.64 -7.64
N SER A 122 19.68 -6.02 -6.52
CA SER A 122 19.08 -6.38 -5.23
C SER A 122 17.75 -5.66 -4.97
N ALA A 123 17.11 -5.06 -5.98
CA ALA A 123 15.87 -4.32 -5.82
C ALA A 123 14.64 -5.23 -6.01
N THR A 124 13.50 -4.77 -5.48
CA THR A 124 12.22 -5.47 -5.54
C THR A 124 11.20 -4.59 -6.25
N TYR A 125 10.51 -5.15 -7.24
CA TYR A 125 9.31 -4.53 -7.81
C TYR A 125 8.12 -4.85 -6.91
N VAL A 126 7.41 -3.82 -6.46
CA VAL A 126 6.24 -3.95 -5.60
C VAL A 126 5.03 -3.45 -6.35
N GLU A 127 3.93 -4.19 -6.28
CA GLU A 127 2.66 -3.82 -6.87
C GLU A 127 1.53 -4.03 -5.85
N LEU A 128 0.82 -2.95 -5.54
CA LEU A 128 -0.42 -2.97 -4.76
C LEU A 128 -1.59 -2.87 -5.73
N ARG A 129 -2.50 -3.83 -5.64
CA ARG A 129 -3.74 -3.87 -6.41
C ARG A 129 -4.91 -3.69 -5.46
N GLY A 130 -5.91 -2.93 -5.90
CA GLY A 130 -7.18 -2.77 -5.21
C GLY A 130 -8.34 -2.86 -6.19
N GLN A 131 -9.44 -3.47 -5.75
CA GLN A 131 -10.69 -3.55 -6.49
C GLN A 131 -11.87 -3.33 -5.57
N PHE A 132 -12.83 -2.51 -5.99
CA PHE A 132 -14.06 -2.25 -5.24
C PHE A 132 -15.17 -1.74 -6.17
N ILE A 133 -16.38 -1.64 -5.64
CA ILE A 133 -17.58 -1.14 -6.31
C ILE A 133 -18.09 0.08 -5.53
N THR A 134 -18.41 1.15 -6.24
CA THR A 134 -18.93 2.42 -5.68
C THR A 134 -20.02 3.01 -6.58
N GLU A 135 -20.78 3.98 -6.09
CA GLU A 135 -21.78 4.70 -6.87
C GLU A 135 -21.14 5.47 -8.06
N PRO A 136 -21.80 5.54 -9.24
CA PRO A 136 -21.26 6.20 -10.43
C PRO A 136 -20.77 7.63 -10.20
N GLU A 137 -21.50 8.43 -9.42
CA GLU A 137 -21.18 9.81 -9.09
C GLU A 137 -19.91 9.96 -8.23
N ASN A 138 -19.52 8.91 -7.52
CA ASN A 138 -18.40 8.93 -6.57
C ASN A 138 -17.11 8.34 -7.15
N VAL A 139 -17.15 7.74 -8.35
CA VAL A 139 -16.01 7.05 -8.98
C VAL A 139 -14.75 7.90 -8.95
N GLN A 140 -14.84 9.15 -9.42
CA GLN A 140 -13.68 10.04 -9.53
C GLN A 140 -13.06 10.36 -8.16
N ALA A 141 -13.89 10.64 -7.16
CA ALA A 141 -13.42 10.98 -5.82
C ALA A 141 -12.80 9.76 -5.13
N MET A 142 -13.42 8.58 -5.30
CA MET A 142 -12.95 7.32 -4.74
C MET A 142 -11.63 6.87 -5.35
N THR A 143 -11.48 6.97 -6.68
CA THR A 143 -10.21 6.71 -7.35
C THR A 143 -9.11 7.62 -6.83
N ALA A 144 -9.33 8.94 -6.75
CA ALA A 144 -8.31 9.87 -6.27
C ALA A 144 -7.91 9.62 -4.80
N PHE A 145 -8.87 9.28 -3.94
CA PHE A 145 -8.60 8.93 -2.54
C PHE A 145 -7.71 7.68 -2.44
N LEU A 146 -8.03 6.65 -3.22
CA LEU A 146 -7.33 5.37 -3.16
C LEU A 146 -5.99 5.39 -3.87
N ASP A 147 -5.84 6.14 -4.96
CA ASP A 147 -4.54 6.37 -5.59
C ASP A 147 -3.55 6.92 -4.56
N ASN A 148 -3.93 7.97 -3.82
CA ASN A 148 -3.11 8.55 -2.76
C ASN A 148 -2.80 7.55 -1.63
N MET A 149 -3.80 6.76 -1.22
CA MET A 149 -3.62 5.72 -0.21
C MET A 149 -2.62 4.65 -0.68
N GLN A 150 -2.76 4.13 -1.91
CA GLN A 150 -1.88 3.10 -2.43
C GLN A 150 -0.46 3.62 -2.68
N GLU A 151 -0.29 4.84 -3.20
CA GLU A 151 1.02 5.48 -3.36
C GLU A 151 1.73 5.63 -2.01
N THR A 152 0.99 6.04 -0.98
CA THR A 152 1.52 6.14 0.38
C THR A 152 1.99 4.77 0.89
N ALA A 153 1.17 3.74 0.71
CA ALA A 153 1.45 2.38 1.18
C ALA A 153 2.69 1.77 0.53
N VAL A 154 2.81 1.88 -0.80
CA VAL A 154 3.96 1.36 -1.55
C VAL A 154 5.24 2.09 -1.15
N GLY A 155 5.19 3.43 -1.05
CA GLY A 155 6.34 4.22 -0.56
C GLY A 155 6.70 3.94 0.91
N GLY A 156 5.73 3.50 1.71
CA GLY A 156 5.90 3.14 3.12
C GLY A 156 6.87 2.00 3.35
N ILE A 157 6.97 1.03 2.43
CA ILE A 157 7.92 -0.08 2.52
C ILE A 157 9.36 0.45 2.52
N THR A 158 9.67 1.34 1.58
CA THR A 158 10.97 2.00 1.50
C THR A 158 11.26 2.83 2.76
N ARG A 159 10.28 3.59 3.25
CA ARG A 159 10.44 4.40 4.47
C ARG A 159 10.72 3.53 5.70
N CYS A 160 10.01 2.42 5.87
CA CYS A 160 10.23 1.47 6.97
C CYS A 160 11.67 0.94 6.98
N LEU A 161 12.17 0.52 5.80
CA LEU A 161 13.52 -0.02 5.68
C LEU A 161 14.59 1.03 5.94
N LEU A 162 14.45 2.24 5.38
CA LEU A 162 15.39 3.34 5.63
C LEU A 162 15.44 3.74 7.11
N ASN A 163 14.28 3.82 7.77
CA ASN A 163 14.19 4.15 9.19
C ASN A 163 14.82 3.07 10.08
N SER A 164 14.72 1.79 9.69
CA SER A 164 15.36 0.68 10.42
C SER A 164 16.89 0.75 10.34
N GLN A 165 17.44 1.15 9.19
CA GLN A 165 18.89 1.29 9.00
C GLN A 165 19.48 2.49 9.77
N GLY A 166 18.76 3.62 9.80
CA GLY A 166 19.19 4.82 10.54
C GLY A 166 19.19 4.65 12.07
N ARG A 167 18.43 3.69 12.60
CA ARG A 167 18.44 3.36 14.04
C ARG A 167 19.62 2.47 14.44
N LEU A 168 20.14 1.66 13.52
CA LEU A 168 21.31 0.81 13.77
C LEU A 168 22.63 1.60 13.75
N SER A 169 22.70 2.72 13.04
CA SER A 169 23.90 3.57 12.96
C SER A 169 24.12 4.49 14.18
N HIS A 170 23.11 4.67 15.05
CA HIS A 170 23.22 5.49 16.27
C HIS A 170 23.34 4.69 17.57
N GLY A 171 23.41 3.35 17.50
CA GLY A 171 23.41 2.46 18.67
C GLY A 171 24.78 1.91 19.12
N SER A 172 25.89 2.30 18.49
CA SER A 172 27.21 1.71 18.77
C SER A 172 28.29 2.77 19.03
N ASP A 173 28.21 3.42 20.18
CA ASP A 173 29.30 4.20 20.74
C ASP A 173 29.80 3.55 22.04
N ARG A 174 30.46 2.40 21.90
CA ARG A 174 31.44 1.84 22.84
C ARG A 174 32.12 0.60 22.24
N GLY A 175 33.31 0.80 21.65
CA GLY A 175 34.32 -0.25 21.52
C GLY A 175 34.87 -0.49 20.12
N GLN A 176 36.00 0.17 19.84
CA GLN A 176 37.10 -0.22 18.94
C GLN A 176 36.84 -0.42 17.43
N ALA A 177 37.74 0.23 16.69
CA ALA A 177 37.77 0.39 15.25
C ALA A 177 37.97 -0.92 14.45
N VAL A 178 37.31 -1.01 13.29
CA VAL A 178 37.97 -1.39 12.04
C VAL A 178 37.36 -0.55 10.90
N SER A 179 38.23 0.18 10.22
CA SER A 179 37.93 0.93 9.01
C SER A 179 37.40 0.02 7.90
N ALA A 180 36.14 0.19 7.52
CA ALA A 180 35.63 -0.21 6.21
C ALA A 180 35.04 1.03 5.54
N SER A 181 35.81 1.58 4.60
CA SER A 181 35.40 2.66 3.71
C SER A 181 34.25 2.17 2.83
N TRP A 182 33.02 2.39 3.27
CA TRP A 182 31.84 2.33 2.41
C TRP A 182 31.50 3.74 1.98
N SER A 183 31.82 4.04 0.73
CA SER A 183 31.47 5.28 0.05
C SER A 183 29.98 5.57 0.24
N GLN A 184 29.64 6.67 0.91
CA GLN A 184 28.29 7.21 0.96
C GLN A 184 27.77 7.43 -0.47
N PRO A 185 26.64 6.85 -0.88
CA PRO A 185 26.02 7.25 -2.12
C PRO A 185 25.29 8.57 -1.89
N SER A 186 25.68 9.58 -2.67
CA SER A 186 25.06 10.89 -2.82
C SER A 186 23.62 10.86 -3.40
N GLN A 187 22.85 9.80 -3.16
CA GLN A 187 21.54 9.56 -3.77
C GLN A 187 20.35 10.21 -3.07
N GLN A 188 20.58 10.88 -1.93
CA GLN A 188 19.50 11.47 -1.12
C GLN A 188 18.72 12.60 -1.82
N ARG A 189 19.14 13.06 -3.01
CA ARG A 189 18.44 14.10 -3.80
C ARG A 189 17.90 13.65 -5.16
N SER A 190 17.98 12.35 -5.51
CA SER A 190 17.58 11.87 -6.83
C SER A 190 16.27 11.06 -6.86
N TRP A 191 15.68 10.75 -5.71
CA TRP A 191 14.53 9.82 -5.64
C TRP A 191 13.19 10.46 -6.04
N GLU A 192 13.06 11.79 -5.96
CA GLU A 192 11.80 12.54 -6.18
C GLU A 192 11.30 12.58 -7.64
N ARG A 193 11.91 11.84 -8.58
CA ARG A 193 11.61 12.03 -10.03
C ARG A 193 11.39 10.77 -10.87
N ARG A 194 11.06 9.63 -10.28
CA ARG A 194 10.61 8.45 -11.06
C ARG A 194 9.49 7.68 -10.39
N HIS A 195 8.36 8.33 -10.12
CA HIS A 195 7.12 7.60 -9.90
C HIS A 195 6.57 7.15 -11.26
N ALA A 196 6.44 5.84 -11.45
CA ALA A 196 5.61 5.31 -12.52
C ALA A 196 4.18 5.82 -12.29
N ARG A 197 3.56 6.42 -13.30
CA ARG A 197 2.17 6.90 -13.19
C ARG A 197 1.25 5.69 -12.94
N PRO A 198 0.32 5.75 -11.97
CA PRO A 198 -0.65 4.68 -11.77
C PRO A 198 -1.45 4.44 -13.05
N LEU A 199 -1.64 3.17 -13.40
CA LEU A 199 -2.51 2.77 -14.49
C LEU A 199 -3.91 2.54 -13.91
N VAL A 200 -4.77 3.56 -14.00
CA VAL A 200 -6.19 3.43 -13.64
C VAL A 200 -6.92 2.79 -14.81
N ILE A 201 -7.36 1.54 -14.65
CA ILE A 201 -8.26 0.88 -15.61
C ILE A 201 -9.66 0.86 -14.99
N ALA A 202 -10.50 1.82 -15.41
CA ALA A 202 -11.93 1.74 -15.20
C ALA A 202 -12.54 0.85 -16.29
N GLU A 203 -12.76 -0.43 -16.00
CA GLU A 203 -13.51 -1.31 -16.89
C GLU A 203 -15.01 -1.08 -16.68
N ALA A 204 -15.63 -0.36 -17.62
CA ALA A 204 -17.08 -0.47 -17.82
C ALA A 204 -17.37 -1.83 -18.47
N SER A 205 -18.33 -2.58 -17.92
CA SER A 205 -18.83 -3.86 -18.43
C SER A 205 -19.09 -3.87 -19.97
N PRO A 206 -19.10 -5.06 -20.63
CA PRO A 206 -18.87 -5.20 -22.06
C PRO A 206 -19.88 -4.40 -22.90
N GLY A 207 -19.40 -3.38 -23.60
CA GLY A 207 -20.23 -2.54 -24.49
C GLY A 207 -19.83 -1.08 -24.56
N SER A 208 -18.90 -0.61 -23.71
CA SER A 208 -18.49 0.79 -23.67
C SER A 208 -17.02 0.97 -24.07
N ARG A 209 -16.78 1.94 -24.96
CA ARG A 209 -15.47 2.27 -25.52
C ARG A 209 -14.46 2.60 -24.42
N LEU A 210 -13.24 2.07 -24.55
CA LEU A 210 -12.07 2.43 -23.75
C LEU A 210 -11.84 3.95 -23.84
N TYR A 211 -11.95 4.66 -22.72
CA TYR A 211 -11.47 6.03 -22.60
C TYR A 211 -10.21 6.04 -21.73
N ALA A 212 -9.04 6.09 -22.38
CA ALA A 212 -7.80 6.46 -21.72
C ALA A 212 -7.79 7.97 -21.51
N PHE A 213 -7.96 8.45 -20.28
CA PHE A 213 -7.86 9.87 -19.96
C PHE A 213 -6.41 10.25 -19.66
N LEU A 214 -5.72 10.81 -20.67
CA LEU A 214 -4.53 11.62 -20.45
C LEU A 214 -5.00 13.00 -19.94
N ARG A 215 -4.70 13.34 -18.68
CA ARG A 215 -4.91 14.73 -18.21
C ARG A 215 -4.02 15.70 -19.01
N PRO A 216 -4.48 16.91 -19.32
CA PRO A 216 -3.61 17.96 -19.84
C PRO A 216 -2.62 18.39 -18.75
N GLN A 217 -1.35 18.53 -19.14
CA GLN A 217 -0.33 19.16 -18.29
C GLN A 217 -0.57 20.68 -18.26
N PRO A 218 -0.22 21.38 -17.17
CA PRO A 218 -0.14 22.85 -17.15
C PRO A 218 0.96 23.38 -18.08
#